data_AF-A0A5J9U6L6-F1
#
_entry.id   AF-A0A5J9U6L6-F1
#
_cell.length_a   1.000
_cell.length_b   1.000
_cell.length_c   1.000
_cell.angle_alpha   90.00
_cell.angle_beta   90.00
_cell.angle_gamma   90.00
#
_symmetry.space_group_name_H-M   'P 1'
#
loop_
_entity.id
_entity.type
_entity.pdbx_description
1 polymer ?
#
loop_
_entity_poly.entity_id
_entity_poly.type
_entity_poly.pdbx_seq_one_letter_code
_entity_poly.pdbx_strand_id
1 'polypeptide(L)' 'MALFQQEGKGSNNIGVVVNPVGLNFLPEFGTPQFVADRLLQAEKKKGLSCSRLAATGSGQPESRVE' A
#
# COMPACT_ATOMS: atom_id res chain seq x y z
N MET A 1 -5.53 -1.23 -1.87
CA MET A 1 -4.74 -2.46 -2.11
C MET A 1 -5.69 -3.58 -2.40
N ALA A 2 -5.34 -4.48 -3.32
CA ALA A 2 -6.05 -5.73 -3.55
C ALA A 2 -5.05 -6.89 -3.45
N LEU A 3 -5.49 -8.03 -2.91
CA LEU A 3 -4.69 -9.25 -2.82
C LEU A 3 -5.50 -10.41 -3.39
N PHE A 4 -4.97 -11.06 -4.40
CA PHE A 4 -5.56 -12.22 -5.04
C PHE A 4 -4.71 -13.44 -4.71
N GLN A 5 -5.34 -14.54 -4.28
CA GLN A 5 -4.65 -15.75 -3.83
C GLN A 5 -5.39 -16.97 -4.37
N GLN A 6 -4.64 -17.97 -4.84
CA GLN A 6 -5.24 -19.27 -5.16
C GLN A 6 -5.57 -20.02 -3.87
N GLU A 7 -6.80 -20.51 -3.75
CA GLU A 7 -7.24 -21.31 -2.60
C GLU A 7 -6.34 -22.53 -2.40
N GLY A 8 -5.95 -22.80 -1.15
CA GLY A 8 -5.07 -23.91 -0.80
C GLY A 8 -3.60 -23.75 -1.26
N LYS A 9 -3.24 -22.68 -1.97
CA LYS A 9 -1.87 -22.41 -2.45
C LYS A 9 -1.43 -20.98 -2.13
N GLY A 10 -1.08 -20.73 -0.87
CA GLY A 10 -0.70 -19.41 -0.37
C GLY A 10 0.51 -18.75 -1.06
N SER A 11 1.37 -19.50 -1.74
CA SER A 11 2.50 -18.95 -2.52
C SER A 11 2.11 -18.41 -3.88
N ASN A 12 0.95 -18.80 -4.42
CA ASN A 12 0.46 -18.29 -5.70
C ASN A 12 -0.49 -17.12 -5.44
N ASN A 13 0.11 -15.94 -5.26
CA ASN A 13 -0.59 -14.72 -4.91
C ASN A 13 -0.10 -13.52 -5.74
N ILE A 14 -0.97 -12.53 -5.90
CA ILE A 14 -0.67 -11.25 -6.54
C ILE A 14 -1.22 -10.14 -5.64
N GLY A 15 -0.33 -9.23 -5.21
CA GLY A 15 -0.69 -8.02 -4.48
C GLY A 15 -0.64 -6.78 -5.40
N VAL A 16 -1.71 -6.00 -5.42
CA VAL A 16 -1.79 -4.73 -6.13
C VAL A 16 -1.80 -3.58 -5.13
N VAL A 17 -0.77 -2.74 -5.18
CA VAL A 17 -0.65 -1.52 -4.38
C VAL A 17 -0.78 -0.32 -5.31
N VAL A 18 -1.67 0.60 -4.94
CA VAL A 18 -1.85 1.87 -5.65
C VAL A 18 -1.46 2.98 -4.68
N ASN A 19 -0.49 3.79 -5.07
CA ASN A 19 -0.10 4.99 -4.34
C ASN A 19 -0.03 6.15 -5.36
N PRO A 20 -0.85 7.18 -5.22
CA PRO A 20 -0.75 8.37 -6.07
C PRO A 20 0.65 8.98 -5.96
N VAL A 21 1.19 9.42 -7.09
CA VAL A 21 2.47 10.11 -7.17
C VAL A 21 2.37 11.31 -8.10
N GLY A 22 3.20 12.34 -7.85
CA GLY A 22 3.29 13.53 -8.70
C GLY A 22 4.18 13.33 -9.92
N LEU A 23 4.11 12.17 -10.59
CA LEU A 23 4.89 11.84 -11.78
C LEU A 23 3.94 11.55 -12.94
N ASN A 24 4.35 11.90 -14.16
CA ASN A 24 3.52 11.71 -15.35
C ASN A 24 3.83 10.38 -16.05
N PHE A 25 5.07 9.90 -15.93
CA PHE A 25 5.57 8.70 -16.59
C PHE A 25 6.36 7.80 -15.63
N LEU A 26 6.26 6.49 -15.85
CA LEU A 26 6.94 5.48 -15.04
C LEU A 26 8.48 5.61 -15.01
N PRO A 27 9.18 5.97 -16.11
CA PRO A 27 10.64 6.13 -16.07
C PRO A 27 11.14 7.24 -15.14
N GLU A 28 10.27 8.19 -14.75
CA GLU A 28 10.61 9.25 -13.81
C GLU A 28 10.83 8.72 -12.37
N PHE A 29 10.36 7.50 -12.07
CA PHE A 29 10.71 6.81 -10.82
C PHE A 29 12.17 6.34 -10.76
N GLY A 30 12.86 6.31 -11.90
CA GLY A 30 14.20 5.74 -12.04
C GLY A 30 14.19 4.40 -12.78
N THR A 31 15.32 3.69 -12.72
CA THR A 31 15.45 2.39 -13.40
C THR A 31 14.64 1.32 -12.67
N PRO A 32 14.13 0.29 -13.38
CA PRO A 32 13.44 -0.83 -12.74
C PRO A 32 14.26 -1.50 -11.63
N GLN A 33 15.58 -1.60 -11.80
CA GLN A 33 16.49 -2.14 -10.79
C GLN A 33 16.53 -1.26 -9.54
N PHE A 34 16.64 0.07 -9.71
CA PHE A 34 16.62 0.99 -8.58
C PHE A 34 15.32 0.87 -7.76
N VAL A 35 14.17 0.80 -8.44
CA VAL A 35 12.87 0.62 -7.77
C VAL A 35 12.80 -0.72 -7.05
N ALA A 36 13.22 -1.81 -7.69
CA ALA A 36 13.25 -3.15 -7.09
C ALA A 36 14.13 -3.20 -5.83
N ASP A 37 15.33 -2.61 -5.88
CA ASP A 37 16.25 -2.55 -4.75
C ASP A 37 15.67 -1.77 -3.57
N ARG A 38 14.94 -0.68 -3.83
CA ARG A 38 14.28 0.12 -2.80
C ARG A 38 13.13 -0.65 -2.14
N LEU A 39 12.33 -1.39 -2.92
CA LEU A 39 11.26 -2.24 -2.40
C LEU A 39 11.82 -3.39 -1.56
N LEU A 40 12.90 -4.04 -2.02
CA LEU A 40 13.56 -5.11 -1.28
C LEU A 40 14.18 -4.61 0.04
N GLN A 41 14.81 -3.43 0.02
CA GLN A 41 15.32 -2.79 1.24
C GLN A 41 14.19 -2.48 2.23
N ALA A 42 13.03 -2.02 1.73
CA ALA A 42 11.87 -1.74 2.56
C ALA A 42 11.29 -3.01 3.21
N GLU A 43 11.23 -4.12 2.48
CA GLU A 43 10.78 -5.40 3.01
C GLU A 43 11.73 -5.96 4.09
N LYS A 44 13.04 -5.87 3.84
CA LYS A 44 14.08 -6.26 4.81
C LYS A 44 14.02 -5.42 6.09
N LYS A 45 13.72 -4.13 5.97
CA LYS A 45 13.47 -3.23 7.10
C LYS A 45 12.02 -3.41 7.57
N LYS A 46 11.69 -4.56 8.16
CA LYS A 46 10.40 -4.86 8.81
C LYS A 46 10.03 -3.73 9.80
N GLY A 47 9.31 -2.69 9.35
CA GLY A 47 9.15 -1.48 10.15
C GLY A 47 8.51 -0.27 9.47
N LEU A 48 7.72 -0.43 8.42
CA LEU A 48 6.77 0.60 7.99
C LEU A 48 5.36 0.07 8.21
N SER A 49 4.94 0.09 9.47
CA SER A 49 3.52 -0.04 9.81
C SER A 49 2.75 1.07 9.09
N CYS A 50 2.01 0.71 8.05
CA CYS A 50 1.01 1.55 7.40
C CYS A 50 -0.24 1.66 8.31
N SER A 51 -0.05 1.99 9.59
CA SER A 51 -1.13 2.27 10.55
C SER A 51 -1.33 3.76 10.78
N ARG A 52 -0.62 4.63 10.03
CA ARG A 52 -0.69 6.10 10.18
C ARG A 52 -1.40 6.83 9.03
N LEU A 53 -1.95 6.12 8.04
CA LEU A 53 -2.75 6.73 6.97
C LEU A 53 -4.27 6.51 7.09
N ALA A 54 -4.74 5.86 8.16
CA ALA A 54 -6.16 5.70 8.47
C ALA A 54 -6.55 6.52 9.72
N ALA A 55 -6.38 7.85 9.69
CA ALA A 55 -6.86 8.72 10.76
C ALA A 55 -7.07 10.17 10.29
N THR A 56 -7.87 10.41 9.24
CA THR A 56 -8.61 11.66 9.11
C THR A 56 -10.01 11.32 8.60
N GLY A 57 -10.95 11.19 9.53
CA GLY A 57 -12.31 10.79 9.22
C GLY A 57 -13.14 10.49 10.47
N SER A 58 -12.93 11.22 11.57
CA SER A 58 -13.87 11.21 12.69
C SER A 58 -15.03 12.17 12.40
N GLY A 59 -15.95 11.75 11.53
CA GLY A 59 -17.30 12.30 11.51
C GLY A 59 -18.11 11.58 12.58
N GLN A 60 -18.36 12.26 13.69
CA GLN A 60 -19.21 11.76 14.78
C GLN A 60 -20.67 11.74 14.30
N PRO A 61 -21.42 10.62 14.38
CA PRO A 61 -22.86 10.66 14.16
C PRO A 61 -23.53 11.33 15.35
N GLU A 62 -24.25 12.44 15.12
CA GLU A 62 -25.14 13.03 16.11
C GLU A 62 -26.24 12.02 16.48
N SER A 63 -26.17 11.51 17.72
CA SER A 63 -27.27 10.79 18.32
C SER A 63 -28.36 11.78 18.73
N ARG A 64 -29.44 11.78 17.94
CA ARG A 64 -30.77 12.25 18.30
C ARG A 64 -31.15 11.74 19.70
N VAL A 65 -31.34 12.66 20.64
CA VAL A 65 -32.12 12.46 21.87
C VAL A 65 -33.22 13.51 21.91
N GLU A 66 -34.35 13.10 22.47
CA GLU A 66 -35.67 13.77 22.51
C GLU A 66 -35.67 15.26 22.87
#